data_AF-A0A518I5N6-F1
#
_entry.id   AF-A0A518I5N6-F1
#
_cell.length_a   1.000
_cell.length_b   1.000
_cell.length_c   1.000
_cell.angle_alpha   90.00
_cell.angle_beta   90.00
_cell.angle_gamma   90.00
#
_symmetry.space_group_name_H-M   'P 1'
#
loop_
_entity.id
_entity.type
_entity.pdbx_description
1 polymer ?
#
loop_
_entity_poly.entity_id
_entity_poly.type
_entity_poly.pdbx_seq_one_letter_code
_entity_poly.pdbx_strand_id
1 'polypeptide(L)'
;MEILLILGIMAGGGWWLCKRFYHVIQSAHRQNQWQRQNDAVSMGRQQQQQRQMYERRRRQQVLNQKYRALQVALLQLQQAPDFLRAASRAEAASEVPLALRQRQYRRFRPKLIRHFVRRLRMGTDTQVLLDSLTTLVEALGVAGFEASYIEQAASRQLQNRTRRPVENFSATLERVQREHADRKAALNQANLEPDTKQQLQEAQDQQLVESLMEMTLSNRGEET
;
A
#
# COMPACT_ATOMS: atom_id res chain seq x y z
N MET A 1 2.61 -42.91 95.94
CA MET A 1 3.80 -42.47 95.17
C MET A 1 3.55 -42.70 93.69
N GLU A 2 2.52 -42.09 93.10
CA GLU A 2 2.13 -42.33 91.69
C GLU A 2 1.87 -41.03 90.89
N ILE A 3 1.93 -39.87 91.55
CA ILE A 3 1.61 -38.57 90.93
C ILE A 3 2.83 -37.97 90.19
N LEU A 4 4.05 -38.47 90.46
CA LEU A 4 5.28 -37.92 89.88
C LEU A 4 5.63 -38.46 88.48
N LEU A 5 4.97 -39.52 87.99
CA LEU A 5 5.24 -40.09 86.65
C LEU A 5 4.44 -39.44 85.51
N ILE A 6 3.34 -38.74 85.81
CA ILE A 6 2.48 -38.12 84.79
C ILE A 6 3.05 -36.77 84.31
N LEU A 7 3.90 -36.11 85.10
CA LEU A 7 4.51 -34.82 84.75
C LEU A 7 5.69 -34.92 83.77
N GLY A 8 6.34 -36.08 83.65
CA GLY A 8 7.45 -36.29 82.70
C GLY A 8 7.01 -36.50 81.24
N ILE A 9 5.82 -37.07 81.01
CA ILE A 9 5.33 -37.44 79.68
C ILE A 9 4.72 -36.22 78.94
N MET A 10 4.18 -35.25 79.68
CA MET A 10 3.61 -34.02 79.11
C MET A 10 4.68 -33.03 78.59
N ALA A 11 5.88 -33.04 79.16
CA ALA A 11 6.96 -32.15 78.73
C ALA A 11 7.60 -32.57 77.39
N GLY A 12 7.73 -33.88 77.13
CA GLY A 12 8.33 -34.40 75.90
C GLY A 12 7.43 -34.25 74.67
N GLY A 13 6.12 -34.47 74.82
CA GLY A 13 5.15 -34.33 73.74
C GLY A 13 4.96 -32.89 73.27
N GLY A 14 4.94 -31.93 74.20
CA GLY A 14 4.82 -30.50 73.90
C GLY A 14 6.02 -29.96 73.11
N TRP A 15 7.24 -30.39 73.45
CA TRP A 15 8.45 -29.99 72.74
C TRP A 15 8.51 -30.54 71.30
N TRP A 16 8.08 -31.79 71.09
CA TRP A 16 8.02 -32.39 69.75
C TRP A 16 6.98 -31.72 68.85
N LEU A 17 5.79 -31.43 69.40
CA LEU A 17 4.75 -30.68 68.69
C LEU A 17 5.23 -29.26 68.34
N CYS A 18 5.82 -28.52 69.29
CA CYS A 18 6.34 -27.18 69.03
C CYS A 18 7.41 -27.18 67.94
N LYS A 19 8.34 -28.14 67.95
CA LYS A 19 9.38 -28.27 66.92
C LYS A 19 8.79 -28.57 65.54
N ARG A 20 7.74 -29.39 65.47
CA ARG A 20 7.06 -29.72 64.21
C ARG A 20 6.28 -28.52 63.65
N PHE A 21 5.58 -27.76 64.50
CA PHE A 21 4.92 -26.51 64.09
C PHE A 21 5.94 -25.44 63.66
N TYR A 22 7.08 -25.33 64.33
CA TYR A 22 8.13 -24.37 63.96
C TYR A 22 8.71 -24.66 62.56
N HIS A 23 8.94 -25.93 62.22
CA HIS A 23 9.39 -26.32 60.88
C HIS A 23 8.35 -26.07 59.78
N VAL A 24 7.04 -26.26 60.07
CA VAL A 24 5.95 -25.97 59.12
C VAL A 24 5.80 -24.46 58.89
N ILE A 25 5.95 -23.64 59.92
CA ILE A 25 5.89 -22.17 59.79
C ILE A 25 7.11 -21.64 59.00
N GLN A 26 8.31 -22.19 59.24
CA GLN A 26 9.51 -21.79 58.48
C GLN A 26 9.44 -22.21 57.00
N SER A 27 8.91 -23.40 56.68
CA SER A 27 8.76 -23.84 55.29
C SER A 27 7.72 -23.00 54.55
N ALA A 28 6.59 -22.67 55.20
CA ALA A 28 5.58 -21.77 54.64
C ALA A 28 6.13 -20.36 54.38
N HIS A 29 6.96 -19.81 55.29
CA HIS A 29 7.60 -18.52 55.06
C HIS A 29 8.61 -18.54 53.91
N ARG A 30 9.42 -19.59 53.79
CA ARG A 30 10.32 -19.74 52.63
C ARG A 30 9.53 -19.86 51.34
N GLN A 31 8.48 -20.68 51.29
CA GLN A 31 7.65 -20.87 50.10
C GLN A 31 6.95 -19.56 49.69
N ASN A 32 6.43 -18.80 50.64
CA ASN A 32 5.85 -17.48 50.38
C ASN A 32 6.91 -16.46 49.88
N GLN A 33 8.14 -16.52 50.37
CA GLN A 33 9.23 -15.68 49.86
C GLN A 33 9.64 -16.07 48.43
N TRP A 34 9.76 -17.38 48.14
CA TRP A 34 10.01 -17.89 46.79
C TRP A 34 8.90 -17.48 45.81
N GLN A 35 7.63 -17.57 46.22
CA GLN A 35 6.50 -17.13 45.41
C GLN A 35 6.57 -15.61 45.15
N ARG A 36 6.77 -14.79 46.19
CA ARG A 36 6.90 -13.33 46.02
C ARG A 36 8.07 -12.92 45.13
N GLN A 37 9.21 -13.63 45.21
CA GLN A 37 10.34 -13.40 44.31
C GLN A 37 10.01 -13.78 42.86
N ASN A 38 9.34 -14.91 42.65
CA ASN A 38 8.89 -15.34 41.32
C ASN A 38 7.84 -14.37 40.73
N ASP A 39 6.92 -13.87 41.55
CA ASP A 39 5.91 -12.89 41.16
C ASP A 39 6.54 -11.54 40.84
N ALA A 40 7.52 -11.08 41.63
CA ALA A 40 8.25 -9.85 41.35
C ALA A 40 9.06 -9.95 40.04
N VAL A 41 9.70 -11.09 39.77
CA VAL A 41 10.44 -11.32 38.52
C VAL A 41 9.49 -11.41 37.32
N SER A 42 8.34 -12.07 37.45
CA SER A 42 7.36 -12.18 36.38
C SER A 42 6.69 -10.82 36.09
N MET A 43 6.33 -10.05 37.12
CA MET A 43 5.84 -8.68 36.98
C MET A 43 6.90 -7.77 36.34
N GLY A 44 8.17 -7.89 36.72
CA GLY A 44 9.27 -7.16 36.08
C GLY A 44 9.39 -7.47 34.58
N ARG A 45 9.31 -8.75 34.20
CA ARG A 45 9.32 -9.18 32.79
C ARG A 45 8.11 -8.67 32.02
N GLN A 46 6.91 -8.75 32.61
CA GLN A 46 5.68 -8.23 32.00
C GLN A 46 5.77 -6.71 31.80
N GLN A 47 6.25 -5.97 32.78
CA GLN A 47 6.39 -4.52 32.69
C GLN A 47 7.43 -4.12 31.62
N GLN A 48 8.54 -4.84 31.51
CA GLN A 48 9.53 -4.64 30.44
C GLN A 48 8.93 -4.93 29.05
N GLN A 49 8.20 -6.04 28.89
CA GLN A 49 7.53 -6.37 27.62
C GLN A 49 6.51 -5.30 27.23
N GLN A 50 5.72 -4.79 28.18
CA GLN A 50 4.78 -3.70 27.94
C GLN A 50 5.51 -2.44 27.44
N ARG A 51 6.60 -2.01 28.10
CA ARG A 51 7.39 -0.84 27.66
C ARG A 51 7.90 -1.01 26.24
N GLN A 52 8.46 -2.18 25.91
CA GLN A 52 8.92 -2.47 24.54
C GLN A 52 7.79 -2.41 23.52
N MET A 53 6.61 -2.94 23.86
CA MET A 53 5.42 -2.89 23.00
C MET A 53 4.94 -1.45 22.78
N TYR A 54 4.92 -0.62 23.83
CA TYR A 54 4.56 0.80 23.72
C TYR A 54 5.55 1.56 22.84
N GLU A 55 6.86 1.34 23.01
CA GLU A 55 7.87 1.97 22.18
C GLU A 55 7.75 1.57 20.70
N ARG A 56 7.55 0.27 20.43
CA ARG A 56 7.30 -0.23 19.06
C ARG A 56 6.07 0.42 18.44
N ARG A 57 4.95 0.48 19.19
CA ARG A 57 3.72 1.15 18.73
C ARG A 57 3.94 2.63 18.46
N ARG A 58 4.63 3.34 19.35
CA ARG A 58 4.93 4.78 19.18
C ARG A 58 5.79 5.03 17.95
N ARG A 59 6.85 4.24 17.75
CA ARG A 59 7.70 4.31 16.55
C ARG A 59 6.88 4.05 15.29
N GLN A 60 6.03 3.03 15.30
CA GLN A 60 5.16 2.70 14.17
C GLN A 60 4.15 3.83 13.87
N GLN A 61 3.58 4.47 14.90
CA GLN A 61 2.69 5.61 14.73
C GLN A 61 3.39 6.80 14.06
N VAL A 62 4.61 7.13 14.49
CA VAL A 62 5.42 8.21 13.90
C VAL A 62 5.73 7.91 12.43
N LEU A 63 6.13 6.67 12.11
CA LEU A 63 6.38 6.26 10.73
C LEU A 63 5.11 6.34 9.87
N ASN A 64 3.98 5.89 10.40
CA ASN A 64 2.69 5.97 9.71
C ASN A 64 2.26 7.43 9.48
N GLN A 65 2.52 8.33 10.43
CA GLN A 65 2.23 9.75 10.28
C GLN A 65 3.07 10.37 9.15
N LYS A 66 4.39 10.12 9.14
CA LYS A 66 5.30 10.55 8.07
C LYS A 66 4.85 10.03 6.71
N TYR A 67 4.49 8.75 6.64
CA TYR A 67 3.98 8.13 5.42
C TYR A 67 2.67 8.76 4.92
N ARG A 68 1.71 9.01 5.81
CA ARG A 68 0.46 9.70 5.46
C ARG A 68 0.71 11.12 4.98
N ALA A 69 1.62 11.86 5.63
CA ALA A 69 1.98 13.21 5.20
C ALA A 69 2.57 13.23 3.79
N LEU A 70 3.44 12.26 3.46
CA LEU A 70 3.94 12.06 2.10
C LEU A 70 2.81 11.77 1.10
N GLN A 71 1.90 10.85 1.42
CA GLN A 71 0.76 10.54 0.55
C GLN A 71 -0.13 11.76 0.28
N VAL A 72 -0.43 12.54 1.32
CA VAL A 72 -1.21 13.77 1.19
C VAL A 72 -0.49 14.78 0.28
N ALA A 73 0.82 14.97 0.45
CA ALA A 73 1.60 15.86 -0.40
C ALA A 73 1.58 15.41 -1.87
N LEU A 74 1.72 14.10 -2.14
CA LEU A 74 1.63 13.54 -3.48
C LEU A 74 0.22 13.66 -4.09
N LEU A 75 -0.84 13.59 -3.28
CA LEU A 75 -2.22 13.84 -3.74
C LEU A 75 -2.44 15.32 -4.06
N GLN A 76 -1.85 16.22 -3.27
CA GLN A 76 -1.95 17.67 -3.41
C GLN A 76 -1.01 18.26 -4.48
N LEU A 77 -0.25 17.43 -5.20
CA LEU A 77 0.60 17.90 -6.31
C LEU A 77 -0.18 18.76 -7.30
N GLN A 78 -1.46 18.45 -7.55
CA GLN A 78 -2.28 19.24 -8.46
C GLN A 78 -2.52 20.69 -8.00
N GLN A 79 -2.27 21.04 -6.75
CA GLN A 79 -2.43 22.41 -6.26
C GLN A 79 -1.08 23.11 -6.06
N ALA A 80 0.03 22.37 -6.12
CA ALA A 80 1.36 22.92 -5.92
C ALA A 80 1.91 23.58 -7.21
N PRO A 81 2.78 24.59 -7.08
CA PRO A 81 3.48 25.18 -8.22
C PRO A 81 4.65 24.32 -8.72
N ASP A 82 5.21 23.47 -7.86
CA ASP A 82 6.38 22.63 -8.13
C ASP A 82 6.31 21.32 -7.32
N PHE A 83 7.38 20.52 -7.39
CA PHE A 83 7.50 19.27 -6.65
C PHE A 83 8.20 19.42 -5.28
N LEU A 84 8.68 20.62 -4.91
CA LEU A 84 9.53 20.83 -3.73
C LEU A 84 8.78 20.53 -2.43
N ARG A 85 7.50 20.90 -2.36
CA ARG A 85 6.65 20.58 -1.20
C ARG A 85 6.54 19.07 -0.98
N ALA A 86 6.41 18.31 -2.06
CA ALA A 86 6.37 16.85 -1.98
C ALA A 86 7.76 16.28 -1.66
N ALA A 87 8.83 16.87 -2.20
CA ALA A 87 10.21 16.46 -1.95
C ALA A 87 10.57 16.61 -0.46
N SER A 88 10.27 17.76 0.14
CA SER A 88 10.46 18.01 1.58
C SER A 88 9.73 16.98 2.46
N ARG A 89 8.51 16.55 2.06
CA ARG A 89 7.77 15.51 2.78
C ARG A 89 8.33 14.11 2.55
N ALA A 90 8.90 13.84 1.38
CA ALA A 90 9.58 12.59 1.09
C ALA A 90 10.88 12.48 1.90
N GLU A 91 11.63 13.57 2.02
CA GLU A 91 12.83 13.68 2.84
C GLU A 91 12.53 13.49 4.33
N ALA A 92 11.49 14.15 4.84
CA ALA A 92 11.01 13.94 6.22
C ALA A 92 10.55 12.49 6.48
N ALA A 93 10.20 11.76 5.42
CA ALA A 93 9.82 10.35 5.44
C ALA A 93 10.99 9.40 5.08
N SER A 94 12.25 9.86 5.15
CA SER A 94 13.44 9.04 4.87
C SER A 94 13.53 7.77 5.73
N GLU A 95 13.05 7.83 6.97
CA GLU A 95 12.94 6.70 7.90
C GLU A 95 11.89 5.65 7.50
N VAL A 96 10.96 5.98 6.60
CA VAL A 96 9.97 5.03 6.10
C VAL A 96 10.68 4.00 5.21
N PRO A 97 10.38 2.69 5.34
CA PRO A 97 10.98 1.65 4.52
C PRO A 97 11.00 1.99 3.02
N LEU A 98 12.16 1.83 2.39
CA LEU A 98 12.41 2.20 0.99
C LEU A 98 11.38 1.58 0.04
N ALA A 99 11.03 0.31 0.24
CA ALA A 99 10.04 -0.39 -0.57
C ALA A 99 8.67 0.31 -0.57
N LEU A 100 8.26 0.92 0.55
CA LEU A 100 7.01 1.66 0.63
C LEU A 100 7.10 2.99 -0.12
N ARG A 101 8.22 3.71 -0.03
CA ARG A 101 8.46 4.96 -0.79
C ARG A 101 8.49 4.70 -2.30
N GLN A 102 9.21 3.67 -2.74
CA GLN A 102 9.25 3.26 -4.15
C GLN A 102 7.89 2.77 -4.67
N ARG A 103 7.10 2.07 -3.85
CA ARG A 103 5.72 1.71 -4.21
C ARG A 103 4.85 2.96 -4.42
N GLN A 104 5.03 3.99 -3.59
CA GLN A 104 4.34 5.27 -3.79
C GLN A 104 4.79 5.95 -5.08
N TYR A 105 6.09 5.99 -5.38
CA TYR A 105 6.59 6.48 -6.67
C TYR A 105 5.89 5.80 -7.85
N ARG A 106 5.91 4.46 -7.91
CA ARG A 106 5.27 3.69 -8.99
C ARG A 106 3.78 4.01 -9.13
N ARG A 107 3.06 4.10 -8.00
CA ARG A 107 1.63 4.43 -7.97
C ARG A 107 1.33 5.85 -8.45
N PHE A 108 2.17 6.82 -8.09
CA PHE A 108 1.95 8.24 -8.38
C PHE A 108 2.64 8.72 -9.66
N ARG A 109 3.49 7.90 -10.30
CA ARG A 109 4.18 8.24 -11.55
C ARG A 109 3.26 8.82 -12.64
N PRO A 110 2.08 8.26 -12.94
CA PRO A 110 1.17 8.87 -13.92
C PRO A 110 0.70 10.28 -13.52
N LYS A 111 0.55 10.54 -12.22
CA LYS A 111 0.18 11.87 -11.70
C LYS A 111 1.33 12.85 -11.78
N LEU A 112 2.58 12.41 -11.57
CA LEU A 112 3.77 13.23 -11.75
C LEU A 112 3.88 13.71 -13.19
N ILE A 113 3.76 12.79 -14.17
CA ILE A 113 3.76 13.12 -15.60
C ILE A 113 2.65 14.13 -15.93
N ARG A 114 1.41 13.85 -15.48
CA ARG A 114 0.27 14.75 -15.74
C ARG A 114 0.47 16.14 -15.13
N HIS A 115 1.03 16.21 -13.93
CA HIS A 115 1.34 17.47 -13.27
C HIS A 115 2.42 18.25 -14.04
N PHE A 116 3.50 17.57 -14.43
CA PHE A 116 4.60 18.14 -15.23
C PHE A 116 4.07 18.75 -16.52
N VAL A 117 3.31 17.98 -17.32
CA VAL A 117 2.67 18.45 -18.55
C VAL A 117 1.80 19.68 -18.30
N ARG A 118 1.01 19.68 -17.23
CA ARG A 118 0.13 20.79 -16.90
C ARG A 118 0.92 22.06 -16.56
N ARG A 119 2.02 21.95 -15.81
CA ARG A 119 2.85 23.11 -15.44
C ARG A 119 3.62 23.67 -16.64
N LEU A 120 4.12 22.82 -17.53
CA LEU A 120 4.69 23.25 -18.81
C LEU A 120 3.68 24.06 -19.64
N ARG A 121 2.42 23.63 -19.69
CA ARG A 121 1.35 24.38 -20.38
C ARG A 121 1.05 25.74 -19.76
N MET A 122 1.26 25.89 -18.46
CA MET A 122 1.13 27.16 -17.76
C MET A 122 2.35 28.07 -17.98
N GLY A 123 3.32 27.67 -18.80
CA GLY A 123 4.53 28.45 -19.07
C GLY A 123 5.56 28.39 -17.93
N THR A 124 5.49 27.38 -17.06
CA THR A 124 6.52 27.20 -16.03
C THR A 124 7.81 26.73 -16.70
N ASP A 125 8.95 27.26 -16.24
CA ASP A 125 10.27 26.87 -16.73
C ASP A 125 10.52 25.35 -16.57
N THR A 126 10.96 24.72 -17.66
CA THR A 126 11.21 23.27 -17.74
C THR A 126 12.33 22.85 -16.80
N GLN A 127 13.42 23.62 -16.75
CA GLN A 127 14.57 23.31 -15.89
C GLN A 127 14.18 23.33 -14.42
N VAL A 128 13.46 24.36 -13.97
CA VAL A 128 13.00 24.47 -12.56
C VAL A 128 12.07 23.31 -12.18
N LEU A 129 11.19 22.89 -13.10
CA LEU A 129 10.33 21.72 -12.88
C LEU A 129 11.13 20.41 -12.84
N LEU A 130 12.13 20.26 -13.70
CA LEU A 130 12.98 19.07 -13.75
C LEU A 130 13.84 18.94 -12.49
N ASP A 131 14.43 20.04 -12.03
CA ASP A 131 15.23 20.07 -10.80
C ASP A 131 14.37 19.69 -9.59
N SER A 132 13.22 20.34 -9.42
CA SER A 132 12.31 20.02 -8.31
C SER A 132 11.76 18.59 -8.38
N LEU A 133 11.51 18.06 -9.59
CA LEU A 133 11.12 16.66 -9.78
C LEU A 133 12.27 15.70 -9.41
N THR A 134 13.50 16.02 -9.80
CA THR A 134 14.70 15.23 -9.48
C THR A 134 14.87 15.14 -7.97
N THR A 135 14.76 16.27 -7.25
CA THR A 135 14.80 16.31 -5.79
C THR A 135 13.72 15.40 -5.17
N LEU A 136 12.49 15.41 -5.71
CA LEU A 136 11.43 14.53 -5.24
C LEU A 136 11.75 13.04 -5.47
N VAL A 137 12.23 12.69 -6.65
CA VAL A 137 12.53 11.31 -7.05
C VAL A 137 13.66 10.74 -6.19
N GLU A 138 14.71 11.52 -5.97
CA GLU A 138 15.84 11.16 -5.10
C GLU A 138 15.39 11.01 -3.63
N ALA A 139 14.57 11.94 -3.12
CA ALA A 139 14.01 11.85 -1.77
C ALA A 139 13.10 10.61 -1.58
N LEU A 140 12.45 10.12 -2.64
CA LEU A 140 11.71 8.87 -2.64
C LEU A 140 12.61 7.62 -2.68
N GLY A 141 13.93 7.79 -2.82
CA GLY A 141 14.89 6.70 -2.95
C GLY A 141 14.83 6.01 -4.32
N VAL A 142 14.54 6.79 -5.36
CA VAL A 142 14.55 6.39 -6.76
C VAL A 142 15.71 7.12 -7.44
N ALA A 143 16.31 6.51 -8.46
CA ALA A 143 17.43 7.11 -9.16
C ALA A 143 17.02 8.39 -9.91
N GLY A 144 17.85 9.44 -9.86
CA GLY A 144 17.54 10.75 -10.44
C GLY A 144 17.19 10.73 -11.93
N PHE A 145 17.74 9.79 -12.71
CA PHE A 145 17.44 9.64 -14.14
C PHE A 145 15.94 9.40 -14.44
N GLU A 146 15.17 8.92 -13.47
CA GLU A 146 13.73 8.73 -13.61
C GLU A 146 12.98 10.06 -13.80
N ALA A 147 13.52 11.17 -13.30
CA ALA A 147 12.97 12.50 -13.56
C ALA A 147 13.06 12.85 -15.06
N SER A 148 14.19 12.57 -15.71
CA SER A 148 14.37 12.74 -17.16
C SER A 148 13.44 11.83 -17.97
N TYR A 149 13.17 10.60 -17.52
CA TYR A 149 12.17 9.75 -18.18
C TYR A 149 10.75 10.31 -18.07
N ILE A 150 10.40 10.93 -16.94
CA ILE A 150 9.11 11.61 -16.77
C ILE A 150 9.01 12.83 -17.69
N GLU A 151 10.07 13.63 -17.78
CA GLU A 151 10.16 14.77 -18.71
C GLU A 151 9.98 14.31 -20.17
N GLN A 152 10.68 13.25 -20.59
CA GLN A 152 10.56 12.70 -21.93
C GLN A 152 9.14 12.20 -22.19
N ALA A 153 8.52 11.52 -21.22
CA ALA A 153 7.13 11.06 -21.33
C ALA A 153 6.13 12.24 -21.42
N ALA A 154 6.36 13.28 -20.62
CA ALA A 154 5.57 14.51 -20.64
C ALA A 154 5.68 15.24 -21.99
N SER A 155 6.90 15.34 -22.53
CA SER A 155 7.19 15.93 -23.84
C SER A 155 6.49 15.19 -24.97
N ARG A 156 6.52 13.85 -24.95
CA ARG A 156 5.76 13.01 -25.91
C ARG A 156 4.25 13.25 -25.81
N GLN A 157 3.70 13.39 -24.60
CA GLN A 157 2.28 13.69 -24.40
C GLN A 157 1.88 15.09 -24.91
N LEU A 158 2.78 16.08 -24.81
CA LEU A 158 2.56 17.40 -25.40
C LEU A 158 2.53 17.32 -26.92
N GLN A 159 3.54 16.69 -27.54
CA GLN A 159 3.66 16.53 -28.99
C GLN A 159 2.50 15.74 -29.60
N ASN A 160 2.10 14.64 -28.95
CA ASN A 160 1.00 13.79 -29.43
C ASN A 160 -0.38 14.44 -29.29
N ARG A 161 -0.56 15.46 -28.43
CA ARG A 161 -1.87 16.14 -28.31
C ARG A 161 -2.06 17.23 -29.36
N THR A 162 -0.98 17.84 -29.82
CA THR A 162 -0.99 18.65 -31.06
C THR A 162 -1.33 17.81 -32.29
N ARG A 163 -1.03 16.51 -32.25
CA ARG A 163 -1.56 15.50 -33.18
C ARG A 163 -2.84 14.91 -32.62
N ARG A 164 -3.92 15.69 -32.47
CA ARG A 164 -5.24 15.05 -32.40
C ARG A 164 -5.37 14.22 -33.69
N PRO A 165 -5.48 12.87 -33.65
CA PRO A 165 -6.22 12.26 -34.73
C PRO A 165 -7.61 12.88 -34.59
N VAL A 166 -7.99 13.71 -35.56
CA VAL A 166 -9.41 13.75 -35.88
C VAL A 166 -9.64 12.31 -36.31
N GLU A 167 -10.19 11.48 -35.42
CA GLU A 167 -10.77 10.21 -35.83
C GLU A 167 -11.91 10.62 -36.75
N ASN A 168 -11.57 10.80 -38.03
CA ASN A 168 -12.56 11.07 -39.04
C ASN A 168 -13.51 9.87 -38.96
N PHE A 169 -14.79 10.14 -38.76
CA PHE A 169 -15.83 9.10 -38.76
C PHE A 169 -15.64 8.12 -39.93
N SER A 170 -15.20 8.61 -41.09
CA SER A 170 -14.80 7.80 -42.25
C SER A 170 -13.65 6.82 -41.98
N ALA A 171 -12.58 7.24 -41.29
CA ALA A 171 -11.46 6.38 -40.94
C ALA A 171 -11.85 5.31 -39.89
N THR A 172 -12.75 5.64 -38.97
CA THR A 172 -13.29 4.67 -38.00
C THR A 172 -14.23 3.66 -38.68
N LEU A 173 -15.10 4.11 -39.59
CA LEU A 173 -15.93 3.23 -40.42
C LEU A 173 -15.11 2.28 -41.29
N GLU A 174 -14.09 2.79 -41.98
CA GLU A 174 -13.21 1.97 -42.81
C GLU A 174 -12.51 0.89 -41.99
N ARG A 175 -12.11 1.21 -40.75
CA ARG A 175 -11.48 0.24 -39.86
C ARG A 175 -12.43 -0.86 -39.44
N VAL A 176 -13.66 -0.51 -39.05
CA VAL A 176 -14.68 -1.48 -38.64
C VAL A 176 -15.08 -2.38 -39.81
N GLN A 177 -15.18 -1.84 -41.03
CA GLN A 177 -15.44 -2.62 -42.23
C GLN A 177 -14.29 -3.58 -42.58
N ARG A 178 -13.03 -3.13 -42.50
CA ARG A 178 -11.86 -4.00 -42.73
C ARG A 178 -11.78 -5.13 -41.71
N GLU A 179 -11.99 -4.80 -40.43
CA GLU A 179 -11.96 -5.79 -39.35
C GLU A 179 -13.05 -6.86 -39.51
N HIS A 180 -14.24 -6.47 -39.97
CA HIS A 180 -15.31 -7.42 -40.30
C HIS A 180 -14.97 -8.30 -41.51
N ALA A 181 -14.40 -7.71 -42.57
CA ALA A 181 -13.95 -8.46 -43.75
C ALA A 181 -12.88 -9.50 -43.39
N ASP A 182 -11.90 -9.11 -42.57
CA ASP A 182 -10.83 -10.00 -42.10
C ASP A 182 -11.39 -11.15 -41.24
N ARG A 183 -12.34 -10.87 -40.34
CA ARG A 183 -13.01 -11.88 -39.52
C ARG A 183 -13.85 -12.84 -40.36
N LYS A 184 -14.60 -12.34 -41.36
CA LYS A 184 -15.33 -13.19 -42.30
C LYS A 184 -14.39 -14.06 -43.14
N ALA A 185 -13.27 -13.51 -43.59
CA ALA A 185 -12.26 -14.29 -44.31
C ALA A 185 -11.67 -15.40 -43.42
N ALA A 186 -11.36 -15.09 -42.15
CA ALA A 186 -10.89 -16.08 -41.18
C ALA A 186 -11.93 -17.17 -40.88
N LEU A 187 -13.21 -16.81 -40.71
CA LEU A 187 -14.31 -17.78 -40.55
C LEU A 187 -14.51 -18.64 -41.81
N ASN A 188 -14.25 -18.09 -42.99
CA ASN A 188 -14.34 -18.84 -44.25
C ASN A 188 -13.21 -19.85 -44.42
N GLN A 189 -12.02 -19.55 -43.91
CA GLN A 189 -10.85 -20.43 -43.91
C GLN A 189 -10.87 -21.45 -42.75
N ALA A 190 -11.62 -21.17 -41.68
CA ALA A 190 -11.78 -22.09 -40.57
C ALA A 190 -12.57 -23.34 -41.02
N ASN A 191 -12.01 -24.52 -40.73
CA ASN A 191 -12.61 -25.80 -41.06
C ASN A 191 -13.67 -26.18 -40.01
N LEU A 192 -14.79 -25.45 -40.02
CA LEU A 192 -15.93 -25.58 -39.11
C LEU A 192 -17.10 -26.29 -39.80
N GLU A 193 -17.98 -26.91 -39.02
CA GLU A 193 -19.21 -27.50 -39.54
C GLU A 193 -20.11 -26.44 -40.17
N PRO A 194 -20.80 -26.75 -41.29
CA PRO A 194 -21.52 -25.75 -42.10
C PRO A 194 -22.56 -24.97 -41.29
N ASP A 195 -23.31 -25.65 -40.42
CA ASP A 195 -24.33 -25.02 -39.59
C ASP A 195 -23.72 -24.08 -38.54
N THR A 196 -22.61 -24.47 -37.92
CA THR A 196 -21.89 -23.63 -36.95
C THR A 196 -21.25 -22.42 -37.61
N LYS A 197 -20.75 -22.59 -38.84
CA LYS A 197 -20.18 -21.51 -39.65
C LYS A 197 -21.26 -20.50 -40.02
N GLN A 198 -22.45 -20.96 -40.39
CA GLN A 198 -23.58 -20.11 -40.71
C GLN A 198 -24.03 -19.28 -39.49
N GLN A 199 -24.19 -19.90 -38.32
CA GLN A 199 -24.53 -19.19 -37.08
C GLN A 199 -23.50 -18.12 -36.69
N LEU A 200 -22.20 -18.41 -36.85
CA LEU A 200 -21.13 -17.45 -36.56
C LEU A 200 -21.09 -16.29 -37.55
N GLN A 201 -21.39 -16.55 -38.82
CA GLN A 201 -21.50 -15.49 -39.84
C GLN A 201 -22.66 -14.55 -39.53
N GLU A 202 -23.83 -15.09 -39.18
CA GLU A 202 -25.01 -14.31 -38.80
C GLU A 202 -24.75 -13.46 -37.56
N ALA A 203 -24.07 -14.01 -36.54
CA ALA A 203 -23.68 -13.27 -35.34
C ALA A 203 -22.69 -12.13 -35.64
N GLN A 204 -21.72 -12.34 -36.54
CA GLN A 204 -20.79 -11.29 -36.97
C GLN A 204 -21.50 -10.17 -37.74
N ASP A 205 -22.52 -10.50 -38.54
CA ASP A 205 -23.30 -9.51 -39.28
C ASP A 205 -24.17 -8.66 -38.36
N GLN A 206 -24.75 -9.26 -37.32
CA GLN A 206 -25.47 -8.52 -36.29
C GLN A 206 -24.55 -7.56 -35.53
N GLN A 207 -23.35 -8.01 -35.14
CA GLN A 207 -22.36 -7.16 -34.45
C GLN A 207 -21.91 -5.96 -35.29
N LEU A 208 -21.77 -6.14 -36.61
CA LEU A 208 -21.45 -5.03 -37.50
C LEU A 208 -22.59 -3.99 -37.53
N VAL A 209 -23.84 -4.44 -37.65
CA VAL A 209 -25.01 -3.55 -37.68
C VAL A 209 -25.15 -2.78 -36.37
N GLU A 210 -24.98 -3.45 -35.23
CA GLU A 210 -24.99 -2.82 -33.91
C GLU A 210 -23.89 -1.76 -33.78
N SER A 211 -22.67 -2.07 -34.22
CA SER A 211 -21.55 -1.13 -34.18
C SER A 211 -21.79 0.08 -35.09
N LEU A 212 -22.36 -0.11 -36.29
CA LEU A 212 -22.73 0.99 -37.18
C LEU A 212 -23.87 1.85 -36.62
N MET A 213 -24.85 1.25 -35.96
CA MET A 213 -25.91 2.00 -35.26
C MET A 213 -25.35 2.81 -34.09
N GLU A 214 -24.47 2.23 -33.27
CA GLU A 214 -23.86 2.94 -32.14
C GLU A 214 -23.00 4.12 -32.60
N MET A 215 -22.24 3.94 -33.67
CA MET A 215 -21.43 5.01 -34.27
C MET A 215 -22.27 6.12 -34.89
N THR A 216 -23.40 5.79 -35.54
CA THR A 216 -24.31 6.80 -36.12
C THR A 216 -25.12 7.57 -35.08
N LEU A 217 -25.52 6.91 -33.98
CA LEU A 217 -26.21 7.55 -32.85
C LEU A 217 -25.28 8.44 -32.03
N SER A 218 -24.02 8.03 -31.82
CA SER A 218 -23.02 8.84 -31.10
C SER A 218 -22.67 10.13 -31.84
N ASN A 219 -22.61 10.10 -33.17
CA ASN A 219 -22.32 11.28 -33.99
C ASN A 219 -23.50 12.29 -34.00
N ARG A 220 -24.74 11.82 -33.85
CA ARG A 220 -25.95 12.68 -33.86
C ARG A 220 -26.18 13.41 -32.52
N GLY A 221 -25.58 12.91 -31.43
CA GLY A 221 -25.65 13.52 -30.09
C GLY A 221 -24.64 14.65 -29.86
N GLU A 222 -23.66 14.84 -30.74
CA GLU A 222 -22.66 15.92 -30.65
C GLU A 222 -23.06 17.21 -31.39
N GLU A 223 -24.19 17.22 -32.12
CA GLU A 223 -24.70 18.38 -32.90
C GLU A 223 -25.80 19.20 -32.19
N THR A 224 -26.11 18.94 -30.91
CA THR A 224 -27.05 19.73 -30.08
C THR A 224 -26.35 20.36 -28.89
#